data_AF-A0A3S4ILU4-F1
#
_entry.id   AF-A0A3S4ILU4-F1
#
_cell.length_a   1.000
_cell.length_b   1.000
_cell.length_c   1.000
_cell.angle_alpha   90.00
_cell.angle_beta   90.00
_cell.angle_gamma   90.00
#
_symmetry.space_group_name_H-M   'P 1'
#
loop_
_entity.id
_entity.type
_entity.pdbx_description
1 polymer ?
#
loop_
_entity_poly.entity_id
_entity_poly.type
_entity_poly.pdbx_seq_one_letter_code
_entity_poly.pdbx_strand_id
1 'polypeptide(L)'
;MSVSFYRLGSNMRVPLKASAQVVALGTAGASVKTPLAWDFVNNQVTTAAAAAFAGADIATTAVTYSNGVATATTASAHGLTAGQYVKISGVAPAAYNGTVVVLSVPSTTTFTYAPASAPGGSATTQGTIGAVAQADITLPGESHLHREWEL
;
A
#
# COMPACT_ATOMS: atom_id res chain seq x y z
N MET A 1 -7.45 12.45 24.62
CA MET A 1 -7.75 12.06 23.22
C MET A 1 -6.78 12.82 22.32
N SER A 2 -5.79 12.15 21.74
CA SER A 2 -4.81 12.82 20.87
C SER A 2 -5.35 12.83 19.44
N VAL A 3 -5.38 14.00 18.79
CA VAL A 3 -5.83 14.16 17.41
C VAL A 3 -4.60 14.46 16.56
N SER A 4 -4.27 13.56 15.64
CA SER A 4 -3.20 13.78 14.66
C SER A 4 -3.76 14.59 13.48
N PHE A 5 -3.05 15.66 13.10
CA PHE A 5 -3.41 16.50 11.96
C PHE A 5 -2.48 16.19 10.79
N TYR A 6 -3.04 15.81 9.64
CA TYR A 6 -2.30 15.85 8.38
C TYR A 6 -2.43 17.24 7.77
N ARG A 7 -1.30 17.78 7.29
CA ARG A 7 -1.27 18.98 6.47
C ARG A 7 -1.42 18.56 5.02
N LEU A 8 -2.54 18.89 4.42
CA LEU A 8 -2.74 18.75 2.98
C LEU A 8 -2.43 20.11 2.36
N GLY A 9 -1.22 20.31 1.81
CA GLY A 9 -0.77 21.35 0.84
C GLY A 9 -1.23 22.81 0.95
N SER A 10 -2.05 23.18 1.93
CA SER A 10 -2.78 24.45 2.07
C SER A 10 -2.89 24.85 3.54
N ASN A 11 -2.04 24.31 4.42
CA ASN A 11 -2.06 24.51 5.88
C ASN A 11 -3.38 24.16 6.60
N MET A 12 -4.35 23.56 5.89
CA MET A 12 -5.57 23.02 6.47
C MET A 12 -5.24 21.83 7.37
N ARG A 13 -5.72 21.87 8.62
CA ARG A 13 -5.59 20.78 9.59
C ARG A 13 -6.80 19.88 9.47
N VAL A 14 -6.63 18.70 8.89
CA VAL A 14 -7.68 17.69 8.82
C VAL A 14 -7.45 16.69 9.96
N PRO A 15 -8.41 16.54 10.90
CA PRO A 15 -8.32 15.51 11.92
C PRO A 15 -8.51 14.14 11.27
N LEU A 16 -7.52 13.26 11.44
CA LEU A 16 -7.56 11.89 10.94
C LEU A 16 -7.45 10.91 12.11
N LYS A 17 -8.14 9.77 11.97
CA LYS A 17 -8.00 8.67 12.90
C LYS A 17 -6.58 8.08 12.73
N ALA A 18 -5.87 7.90 13.84
CA ALA A 18 -4.53 7.33 13.86
C ALA A 18 -4.54 5.92 14.47
N SER A 19 -3.81 4.98 13.86
CA SER A 19 -3.65 3.62 14.37
C SER A 19 -2.89 3.61 15.70
N ALA A 20 -3.02 2.53 16.48
CA ALA A 20 -2.29 2.38 17.74
C ALA A 20 -0.77 2.48 17.54
N GLN A 21 -0.27 1.99 16.42
CA GLN A 21 1.14 2.09 16.02
C GLN A 21 1.56 3.56 15.85
N VAL A 22 0.72 4.39 15.24
CA VAL A 22 1.00 5.83 15.07
C VAL A 22 0.89 6.60 16.39
N VAL A 23 -0.06 6.23 17.25
CA VAL A 23 -0.17 6.84 18.59
C VAL A 23 1.05 6.50 19.46
N ALA A 24 1.56 5.27 19.36
CA ALA A 24 2.75 4.83 20.08
C ALA A 24 4.00 5.63 19.66
N LEU A 25 4.12 6.02 18.38
CA LEU A 25 5.21 6.90 17.91
C LEU A 25 5.23 8.23 18.66
N GLY A 26 4.06 8.84 18.91
CA GLY A 26 3.96 10.10 19.66
C GLY A 26 4.35 9.96 21.14
N THR A 27 4.23 8.78 21.72
CA THR A 27 4.59 8.50 23.13
C THR A 27 6.09 8.19 23.28
N ALA A 28 6.73 7.69 22.22
CA ALA A 28 8.15 7.33 22.19
C ALA A 28 9.09 8.47 21.71
N GLY A 29 8.56 9.69 21.47
CA GLY A 29 9.35 10.80 20.93
C GLY A 29 9.76 10.61 19.46
N ALA A 30 8.93 9.95 18.66
CA ALA A 30 9.27 9.62 17.28
C ALA A 30 9.56 10.87 16.43
N SER A 31 10.70 10.82 15.74
CA SER A 31 11.12 11.81 14.76
C SER A 31 10.12 11.89 13.60
N VAL A 32 9.97 13.11 13.06
CA VAL A 32 9.20 13.53 11.86
C VAL A 32 9.50 12.71 10.58
N LYS A 33 10.35 11.67 10.66
CA LYS A 33 10.82 10.83 9.55
C LYS A 33 10.16 9.46 9.45
N THR A 34 9.34 9.02 10.40
CA THR A 34 8.68 7.71 10.24
C THR A 34 7.69 7.77 9.07
N PRO A 35 7.86 6.95 8.03
CA PRO A 35 6.96 6.99 6.90
C PRO A 35 5.58 6.46 7.29
N LEU A 36 4.54 7.17 6.87
CA LEU A 36 3.16 6.89 7.18
C LEU A 36 2.42 6.49 5.90
N ALA A 37 1.41 5.64 6.00
CA ALA A 37 0.59 5.14 4.90
C ALA A 37 -0.90 5.14 5.28
N TRP A 38 -1.77 5.07 4.28
CA TRP A 38 -3.21 4.88 4.51
C TRP A 38 -3.53 3.41 4.80
N ASP A 39 -4.28 3.17 5.86
CA ASP A 39 -4.99 1.92 6.11
C ASP A 39 -6.43 2.07 5.62
N PHE A 40 -6.72 1.49 4.45
CA PHE A 40 -8.05 1.55 3.83
C PHE A 40 -9.10 0.73 4.57
N VAL A 41 -8.71 -0.29 5.34
CA VAL A 41 -9.66 -1.16 6.05
C VAL A 41 -10.21 -0.44 7.28
N ASN A 42 -9.32 0.17 8.07
CA ASN A 42 -9.72 0.88 9.28
C ASN A 42 -9.99 2.37 9.06
N ASN A 43 -9.80 2.86 7.83
CA ASN A 43 -9.91 4.25 7.41
C ASN A 43 -9.07 5.20 8.29
N GLN A 44 -7.78 4.88 8.41
CA GLN A 44 -6.85 5.54 9.33
C GLN A 44 -5.47 5.76 8.72
N VAL A 45 -4.71 6.66 9.33
CA VAL A 45 -3.26 6.71 9.12
C VAL A 45 -2.59 5.62 9.95
N THR A 46 -1.70 4.87 9.32
CA THR A 46 -0.81 3.90 9.98
C THR A 46 0.64 4.12 9.57
N THR A 47 1.58 3.36 10.14
CA THR A 47 2.97 3.37 9.68
C THR A 47 3.10 2.61 8.36
N ALA A 48 3.94 3.10 7.44
CA ALA A 48 4.17 2.41 6.16
C ALA A 48 4.65 0.97 6.37
N ALA A 49 5.49 0.74 7.38
CA ALA A 49 5.94 -0.60 7.77
C ALA A 49 4.78 -1.54 8.17
N ALA A 50 3.72 -1.02 8.81
CA ALA A 50 2.56 -1.85 9.19
C ALA A 50 1.59 -2.09 8.03
N ALA A 51 1.57 -1.20 7.04
CA ALA A 51 0.71 -1.34 5.86
C ALA A 51 1.36 -2.16 4.73
N ALA A 52 2.69 -2.23 4.69
CA ALA A 52 3.45 -2.95 3.68
C ALA A 52 3.51 -4.44 3.97
N PHE A 53 3.29 -5.26 2.94
CA PHE A 53 3.77 -6.63 2.94
C PHE A 53 5.30 -6.65 2.97
N ALA A 54 5.87 -7.47 3.85
CA ALA A 54 7.32 -7.60 4.07
C ALA A 54 7.82 -9.05 3.96
N GLY A 55 6.99 -9.96 3.42
CA GLY A 55 7.39 -11.35 3.17
C GLY A 55 8.30 -11.51 1.96
N ALA A 56 8.88 -12.70 1.83
CA ALA A 56 9.66 -13.09 0.65
C ALA A 56 8.77 -13.16 -0.60
N ASP A 57 9.41 -13.15 -1.77
CA ASP A 57 8.70 -13.26 -3.04
C ASP A 57 8.01 -14.62 -3.18
N ILE A 58 6.75 -14.60 -3.61
CA ILE A 58 5.92 -15.79 -3.84
C ILE A 58 5.43 -15.77 -5.28
N ALA A 59 5.66 -16.87 -5.99
CA ALA A 59 5.20 -17.03 -7.37
C ALA A 59 3.67 -17.03 -7.44
N THR A 60 3.14 -16.39 -8.47
CA THR A 60 1.74 -16.52 -8.87
C THR A 60 1.60 -17.71 -9.83
N THR A 61 0.49 -18.44 -9.75
CA THR A 61 0.17 -19.57 -10.64
C THR A 61 -0.96 -19.25 -11.61
N ALA A 62 -1.83 -18.30 -11.26
CA ALA A 62 -2.83 -17.74 -12.14
C ALA A 62 -3.12 -16.29 -11.77
N VAL A 63 -3.30 -15.40 -12.76
CA VAL A 63 -3.93 -14.09 -12.55
C VAL A 63 -5.05 -13.92 -13.58
N THR A 64 -6.28 -13.81 -13.10
CA THR A 64 -7.48 -13.60 -13.94
C THR A 64 -8.06 -12.22 -13.69
N TYR A 65 -8.73 -11.63 -14.68
CA TYR A 65 -9.35 -10.31 -14.54
C TYR A 65 -10.81 -10.32 -14.97
N SER A 66 -11.66 -9.75 -14.13
CA SER A 66 -13.08 -9.55 -14.41
C SER A 66 -13.59 -8.34 -13.63
N ASN A 67 -14.45 -7.52 -14.25
CA ASN A 67 -15.16 -6.41 -13.60
C ASN A 67 -14.24 -5.44 -12.81
N GLY A 68 -13.07 -5.08 -13.35
CA GLY A 68 -12.14 -4.17 -12.67
C GLY A 68 -11.22 -4.83 -11.66
N VAL A 69 -11.40 -6.12 -11.36
CA VAL A 69 -10.71 -6.83 -10.29
C VAL A 69 -9.87 -7.96 -10.87
N ALA A 70 -8.59 -7.97 -10.49
CA ALA A 70 -7.70 -9.09 -10.68
C ALA A 70 -7.79 -10.05 -9.50
N THR A 71 -7.89 -11.35 -9.79
CA THR A 71 -7.76 -12.43 -8.81
C THR A 71 -6.44 -13.13 -9.07
N ALA A 72 -5.52 -13.06 -8.10
CA ALA A 72 -4.23 -13.72 -8.16
C ALA A 72 -4.24 -14.97 -7.27
N THR A 73 -3.74 -16.07 -7.83
CA THR A 73 -3.49 -17.32 -7.11
C THR A 73 -1.97 -17.46 -6.93
N THR A 74 -1.54 -17.78 -5.72
CA THR A 74 -0.12 -17.97 -5.37
C THR A 74 0.24 -19.45 -5.26
N ALA A 75 1.51 -19.77 -5.47
CA ALA A 75 2.03 -21.15 -5.39
C ALA A 75 2.07 -21.70 -3.95
N SER A 76 2.08 -20.82 -2.95
CA SER A 76 2.06 -21.16 -1.52
C SER A 76 1.23 -20.14 -0.73
N ALA A 77 1.01 -20.43 0.55
CA ALA A 77 0.25 -19.55 1.42
C ALA A 77 0.91 -18.18 1.53
N HIS A 78 0.18 -17.11 1.21
CA HIS A 78 0.77 -15.78 1.03
C HIS A 78 0.82 -14.92 2.30
N GLY A 79 0.05 -15.23 3.34
CA GLY A 79 0.00 -14.45 4.59
C GLY A 79 -0.56 -13.02 4.48
N LEU A 80 -0.88 -12.55 3.27
CA LEU A 80 -1.58 -11.28 3.03
C LEU A 80 -2.92 -11.19 3.77
N THR A 81 -3.28 -9.96 4.11
CA THR A 81 -4.61 -9.57 4.61
C THR A 81 -5.15 -8.43 3.74
N ALA A 82 -6.47 -8.25 3.72
CA ALA A 82 -7.07 -7.08 3.09
C ALA A 82 -6.48 -5.77 3.66
N GLY A 83 -6.33 -4.75 2.81
CA GLY A 83 -5.74 -3.46 3.15
C GLY A 83 -4.21 -3.39 3.07
N GLN A 84 -3.50 -4.52 3.01
CA GLN A 84 -2.04 -4.49 2.84
C GLN A 84 -1.64 -4.03 1.44
N TYR A 85 -0.53 -3.32 1.35
CA TYR A 85 0.15 -3.04 0.09
C TYR A 85 1.07 -4.20 -0.28
N VAL A 86 1.02 -4.64 -1.53
CA VAL A 86 1.87 -5.71 -2.07
C VAL A 86 2.44 -5.29 -3.43
N LYS A 87 3.68 -5.70 -3.73
CA LYS A 87 4.30 -5.48 -5.04
C LYS A 87 3.99 -6.66 -5.96
N ILE A 88 3.46 -6.38 -7.14
CA ILE A 88 3.28 -7.36 -8.21
C ILE A 88 4.31 -7.10 -9.31
N SER A 89 5.04 -8.14 -9.72
CA SER A 89 6.13 -8.04 -10.71
C SER A 89 6.14 -9.23 -11.66
N GLY A 90 6.49 -9.01 -12.94
CA GLY A 90 6.70 -10.09 -13.92
C GLY A 90 5.43 -10.69 -14.54
N VAL A 91 4.24 -10.19 -14.22
CA VAL A 91 2.98 -10.65 -14.82
C VAL A 91 2.79 -10.00 -16.19
N ALA A 92 2.32 -10.75 -17.19
CA ALA A 92 1.92 -10.21 -18.50
C ALA A 92 0.42 -10.43 -18.72
N PRO A 93 -0.35 -9.43 -19.21
CA PRO A 93 0.07 -8.08 -19.61
C PRO A 93 0.62 -7.20 -18.49
N ALA A 94 1.47 -6.23 -18.85
CA ALA A 94 2.22 -5.41 -17.88
C ALA A 94 1.33 -4.61 -16.91
N ALA A 95 0.06 -4.39 -17.27
CA ALA A 95 -0.93 -3.67 -16.48
C ALA A 95 -1.25 -4.31 -15.11
N TYR A 96 -0.96 -5.60 -14.92
CA TYR A 96 -1.08 -6.28 -13.63
C TYR A 96 0.01 -5.89 -12.61
N ASN A 97 1.15 -5.37 -13.08
CA ASN A 97 2.29 -5.07 -12.23
C ASN A 97 2.15 -3.71 -11.55
N GLY A 98 2.80 -3.57 -10.40
CA GLY A 98 2.78 -2.34 -9.62
C GLY A 98 2.65 -2.59 -8.13
N THR A 99 2.63 -1.51 -7.36
CA THR A 99 2.28 -1.56 -5.93
C THR A 99 0.77 -1.41 -5.82
N VAL A 100 0.10 -2.42 -5.28
CA VAL A 100 -1.36 -2.52 -5.24
C VAL A 100 -1.85 -2.75 -3.82
N VAL A 101 -3.10 -2.39 -3.55
CA VAL A 101 -3.77 -2.68 -2.27
C VAL A 101 -4.56 -3.98 -2.42
N VAL A 102 -4.38 -4.89 -1.46
CA VAL A 102 -5.16 -6.13 -1.38
C VAL A 102 -6.60 -5.78 -0.99
N LEU A 103 -7.56 -6.08 -1.85
CA LEU A 103 -8.99 -5.83 -1.61
C LEU A 103 -9.63 -6.92 -0.75
N SER A 104 -9.30 -8.19 -1.02
CA SER A 104 -9.84 -9.33 -0.29
C SER A 104 -8.89 -10.52 -0.36
N VAL A 105 -9.05 -11.45 0.58
CA VAL A 105 -8.27 -12.70 0.68
C VAL A 105 -9.26 -13.86 0.81
N PRO A 106 -9.77 -14.41 -0.31
CA PRO A 106 -10.76 -15.48 -0.27
C PRO A 106 -10.22 -16.81 0.28
N SER A 107 -8.90 -17.06 0.18
CA SER A 107 -8.24 -18.24 0.73
C SER A 107 -6.79 -17.93 1.11
N THR A 108 -6.06 -18.91 1.64
CA THR A 108 -4.63 -18.74 1.98
C THR A 108 -3.73 -18.56 0.76
N THR A 109 -4.21 -18.92 -0.43
CA THR A 109 -3.46 -18.87 -1.69
C THR A 109 -4.13 -18.00 -2.75
N THR A 110 -5.20 -17.28 -2.41
CA THR A 110 -5.90 -16.40 -3.36
C THR A 110 -6.19 -15.05 -2.73
N PHE A 111 -5.95 -13.99 -3.50
CA PHE A 111 -6.29 -12.63 -3.12
C PHE A 111 -6.76 -11.84 -4.35
N THR A 112 -7.45 -10.73 -4.09
CA THR A 112 -7.95 -9.84 -5.14
C THR A 112 -7.36 -8.44 -5.03
N TYR A 113 -7.13 -7.79 -6.15
CA TYR A 113 -6.70 -6.38 -6.22
C TYR A 113 -7.24 -5.70 -7.47
N ALA A 114 -7.22 -4.37 -7.50
CA ALA A 114 -7.51 -3.60 -8.71
C ALA A 114 -6.19 -3.19 -9.38
N PRO A 115 -5.91 -3.62 -10.63
CA PRO A 115 -4.78 -3.12 -11.39
C PRO A 115 -4.95 -1.62 -11.71
N ALA A 116 -3.83 -0.91 -11.94
CA ALA A 116 -3.86 0.53 -12.24
C ALA A 116 -4.56 0.86 -13.58
N SER A 117 -4.53 -0.08 -14.53
CA SER A 117 -5.24 0.00 -15.80
C SER A 117 -5.79 -1.38 -16.17
N ALA A 118 -6.85 -1.40 -16.98
CA ALA A 118 -7.45 -2.67 -17.41
C ALA A 118 -6.47 -3.48 -18.28
N PRO A 119 -6.12 -4.72 -17.90
CA PRO A 119 -5.17 -5.56 -18.65
C PRO A 119 -5.73 -6.13 -19.95
N GLY A 120 -7.03 -5.94 -20.24
CA GLY A 120 -7.67 -6.42 -21.48
C GLY A 120 -7.96 -7.92 -21.53
N GLY A 121 -7.62 -8.68 -20.48
CA GLY A 121 -7.88 -10.12 -20.38
C GLY A 121 -7.06 -10.77 -19.26
N SER A 122 -7.19 -12.09 -19.10
CA SER A 122 -6.39 -12.88 -18.15
C SER A 122 -4.90 -12.81 -18.45
N ALA A 123 -4.07 -13.01 -17.43
CA ALA A 123 -2.63 -13.04 -17.61
C ALA A 123 -2.19 -14.23 -18.50
N THR A 124 -1.21 -13.97 -19.35
CA THR A 124 -0.55 -14.96 -20.21
C THR A 124 0.79 -15.41 -19.63
N THR A 125 1.40 -14.58 -18.78
CA THR A 125 2.63 -14.90 -18.04
C THR A 125 2.43 -14.60 -16.58
N GLN A 126 2.88 -15.52 -15.73
CA GLN A 126 2.84 -15.39 -14.30
C GLN A 126 4.10 -14.72 -13.75
N GLY A 127 3.94 -14.02 -12.63
CA GLY A 127 5.00 -13.28 -11.96
C GLY A 127 5.08 -13.61 -10.47
N THR A 128 5.55 -12.66 -9.67
CA THR A 128 5.65 -12.78 -8.22
C THR A 128 4.84 -11.70 -7.52
N ILE A 129 4.38 -12.03 -6.32
CA ILE A 129 4.09 -11.05 -5.28
C ILE A 129 5.33 -10.89 -4.41
N GLY A 130 5.59 -9.69 -3.91
CA GLY A 130 6.78 -9.41 -3.11
C GLY A 130 6.61 -8.22 -2.18
N ALA A 131 7.63 -8.01 -1.35
CA ALA A 131 7.67 -6.93 -0.38
C ALA A 131 7.55 -5.55 -1.04
N VAL A 132 6.95 -4.60 -0.32
CA VAL A 132 6.81 -3.21 -0.78
C VAL A 132 7.83 -2.32 -0.09
N ALA A 133 8.53 -1.51 -0.87
CA ALA A 133 9.39 -0.48 -0.30
C ALA A 133 8.51 0.58 0.38
N GLN A 134 8.79 0.92 1.64
CA GLN A 134 7.97 1.88 2.39
C GLN A 134 7.83 3.22 1.66
N ALA A 135 8.87 3.66 0.94
CA ALA A 135 8.86 4.88 0.14
C ALA A 135 7.76 4.91 -0.94
N ASP A 136 7.40 3.75 -1.51
CA ASP A 136 6.39 3.65 -2.58
C ASP A 136 4.96 3.90 -2.09
N ILE A 137 4.73 3.74 -0.78
CA ILE A 137 3.41 3.86 -0.14
C ILE A 137 3.37 4.97 0.90
N THR A 138 4.48 5.71 1.04
CA THR A 138 4.60 6.79 2.00
C THR A 138 3.72 7.95 1.54
N LEU A 139 2.84 8.40 2.43
CA LEU A 139 2.07 9.61 2.21
C LEU A 139 3.03 10.78 2.04
N PRO A 140 2.81 11.65 1.04
CA PRO A 140 3.71 12.76 0.78
C PRO A 140 3.84 13.60 2.06
N GLY A 141 5.06 13.62 2.61
CA GLY A 141 5.46 14.56 3.64
C GLY A 141 6.00 15.81 2.95
N GLU A 142 5.58 16.99 3.39
CA GLU A 142 6.23 18.21 2.91
C GLU A 142 7.69 18.20 3.37
N SER A 143 8.61 18.07 2.42
CA SER A 143 10.02 18.37 2.64
C SER A 143 10.65 18.99 1.39
N HIS A 144 10.15 20.14 0.92
CA HIS A 144 10.96 21.24 0.35
C HIS A 144 10.09 22.42 -0.10
N LEU A 145 10.11 23.53 0.63
CA LEU A 145 10.11 24.88 0.05
C LEU A 145 10.98 25.75 0.96
N HIS A 146 12.30 25.62 0.83
CA HIS A 146 13.24 26.57 1.41
C HIS A 146 13.90 27.36 0.28
N ARG A 147 13.50 28.65 0.19
CA ARG A 147 13.99 29.72 -0.72
C ARG A 147 13.68 29.45 -2.20
N GLU A 148 13.13 30.37 -2.97
CA GLU A 148 13.64 31.71 -3.24
C GLU A 148 12.48 32.69 -3.42
N TRP A 149 12.44 33.76 -2.61
CA TRP A 149 11.93 35.10 -2.96
C TRP A 149 12.48 36.06 -1.90
N GLU A 150 13.77 36.40 -1.99
CA GLU A 150 14.21 37.71 -1.45
C GLU A 150 13.78 38.79 -2.44
N LEU A 151 13.39 39.93 -1.87
CA LEU A 151 12.82 41.12 -2.50
C LEU A 151 13.67 41.68 -3.65
#